data_AF-A0A351DUL6-F1
#
_entry.id   AF-A0A351DUL6-F1
#
_cell.length_a   1.000
_cell.length_b   1.000
_cell.length_c   1.000
_cell.angle_alpha   90.00
_cell.angle_beta   90.00
_cell.angle_gamma   90.00
#
_symmetry.space_group_name_H-M   'P 1'
#
loop_
_entity.id
_entity.type
_entity.pdbx_description
1 polymer ?
#
loop_
_entity_poly.entity_id
_entity_poly.type
_entity_poly.pdbx_seq_one_letter_code
_entity_poly.pdbx_strand_id
1 'polypeptide(L)' 'GGCVGFADLDGDGYDDLIVLDQSNILHTLYQTADGQFVDHNLGAVSNSSQWGMCVADFDNDGHKDVF' A
#
# COMPACT_ATOMS: atom_id res chain seq x y z
N GLY A 1 -2.59 2.53 15.38
CA GLY A 1 -1.20 2.22 15.01
C GLY A 1 -1.04 2.47 13.53
N GLY A 2 0.14 2.29 12.98
CA GLY A 2 0.33 2.33 11.52
C GLY A 2 1.21 1.16 11.12
N CYS A 3 0.83 0.45 10.06
CA CYS A 3 1.74 -0.44 9.36
C CYS A 3 2.05 0.17 8.00
N VAL A 4 3.29 -0.04 7.56
CA VAL A 4 3.78 0.44 6.27
C VAL A 4 4.40 -0.73 5.52
N GLY A 5 4.08 -0.82 4.24
CA GLY A 5 4.69 -1.71 3.27
C GLY A 5 5.39 -0.91 2.17
N PHE A 6 6.35 -1.55 1.53
CA PHE A 6 7.08 -1.01 0.38
C PHE A 6 7.01 -2.04 -0.73
N ALA A 7 6.46 -1.67 -1.88
CA ALA A 7 6.44 -2.51 -3.07
C ALA A 7 6.04 -1.68 -4.29
N ASP A 8 6.58 -2.03 -5.46
CA ASP A 8 6.11 -1.55 -6.76
C ASP A 8 4.69 -2.10 -7.04
N LEU A 9 3.67 -1.24 -6.92
CA LEU A 9 2.26 -1.62 -7.06
C LEU A 9 1.71 -1.37 -8.47
N ASP A 10 2.21 -0.35 -9.16
CA ASP A 10 1.75 0.02 -10.50
C ASP A 10 2.66 -0.50 -11.63
N GLY A 11 3.79 -1.11 -11.30
CA GLY A 11 4.73 -1.74 -12.22
C GLY A 11 5.65 -0.75 -12.93
N ASP A 12 5.83 0.46 -12.39
CA ASP A 12 6.65 1.49 -12.99
C ASP A 12 8.16 1.35 -12.66
N GLY A 13 8.50 0.40 -11.77
CA GLY A 13 9.86 0.09 -11.36
C GLY A 13 10.36 0.91 -10.17
N TYR A 14 9.51 1.71 -9.53
CA TYR A 14 9.80 2.41 -8.28
C TYR A 14 9.07 1.76 -7.09
N ASP A 15 9.62 1.91 -5.89
CA ASP A 15 8.99 1.35 -4.69
C ASP A 15 7.91 2.32 -4.17
N ASP A 16 6.65 1.89 -4.21
CA ASP A 16 5.53 2.65 -3.64
C ASP A 16 5.38 2.40 -2.14
N LEU A 17 4.69 3.33 -1.46
CA LEU A 17 4.37 3.18 -0.04
C LEU A 17 2.92 2.76 0.15
N ILE A 18 2.72 1.69 0.90
CA ILE A 18 1.39 1.28 1.36
C ILE A 18 1.28 1.60 2.84
N VAL A 19 0.37 2.49 3.22
CA VAL A 19 0.22 2.96 4.59
C VAL A 19 -1.17 2.62 5.10
N LEU A 20 -1.23 1.88 6.21
CA LEU A 20 -2.47 1.69 6.95
C LEU A 20 -2.58 2.76 8.04
N ASP A 21 -3.18 3.90 7.70
CA ASP A 21 -3.45 4.98 8.65
C ASP A 21 -4.49 4.55 9.69
N GLN A 22 -4.25 4.96 10.93
CA GLN A 22 -5.11 4.66 12.08
C GLN A 22 -5.51 3.17 12.22
N SER A 23 -4.70 2.26 11.67
CA SER A 23 -4.96 0.83 11.64
C SER A 23 -6.23 0.42 10.86
N ASN A 24 -6.79 1.28 10.01
CA ASN A 24 -8.03 0.96 9.28
C ASN A 24 -8.21 1.64 7.92
N ILE A 25 -7.54 2.75 7.63
CA ILE A 25 -7.63 3.46 6.34
C ILE A 25 -6.38 3.15 5.53
N LEU A 26 -6.57 2.64 4.32
CA LEU A 26 -5.47 2.29 3.43
C LEU A 26 -5.15 3.46 2.49
N HIS A 27 -3.90 3.86 2.48
CA HIS A 27 -3.32 4.82 1.55
C HIS A 27 -2.24 4.13 0.73
N THR A 28 -2.17 4.45 -0.56
CA THR A 28 -1.06 4.10 -1.43
C THR A 28 -0.43 5.38 -1.92
N LEU A 29 0.86 5.56 -1.69
CA LEU A 29 1.61 6.69 -2.20
C LEU A 29 2.49 6.19 -3.33
N TYR A 30 2.10 6.51 -4.56
CA TYR A 30 2.84 6.12 -5.74
C TYR A 30 4.06 7.01 -5.91
N GLN A 31 5.23 6.40 -6.05
CA GLN A 31 6.47 7.13 -6.28
C GLN A 31 6.54 7.56 -7.75
N THR A 32 6.83 8.82 -7.99
CA THR A 32 7.09 9.30 -9.36
C THR A 32 8.58 9.28 -9.68
N ALA A 33 8.93 9.29 -10.97
CA ALA A 33 10.32 9.25 -11.43
C ALA A 33 11.20 10.42 -10.92
N ASP A 34 10.60 11.54 -10.52
CA ASP A 34 11.26 12.69 -9.88
C ASP A 34 11.36 12.58 -8.34
N GLY A 35 10.97 11.43 -7.77
CA GLY A 35 11.06 11.11 -6.35
C GLY A 35 9.97 11.79 -5.49
N GLN A 36 8.89 12.26 -6.12
CA GLN A 36 7.70 12.72 -5.41
C GLN A 36 6.76 11.54 -5.13
N PHE A 37 5.76 11.78 -4.28
CA PHE A 37 4.76 10.79 -3.93
C PHE A 37 3.37 11.35 -4.20
N VAL A 38 2.54 10.57 -4.90
CA VAL A 38 1.14 10.89 -5.14
C VAL A 38 0.28 10.04 -4.20
N ASP A 39 -0.37 10.66 -3.22
CA ASP A 39 -1.24 9.98 -2.26
C ASP A 39 -2.59 9.60 -2.87
N HIS A 40 -2.90 8.31 -2.82
CA HIS A 40 -4.17 7.71 -3.17
C HIS A 40 -4.81 7.07 -1.94
N ASN A 41 -5.86 7.71 -1.44
CA ASN A 41 -6.69 7.16 -0.37
C ASN A 41 -7.63 6.09 -0.94
N LEU A 42 -7.44 4.84 -0.53
CA LEU A 42 -8.27 3.69 -0.92
C LEU A 42 -9.44 3.46 0.05
N GLY A 43 -9.48 4.21 1.15
CA GLY A 43 -10.56 4.21 2.11
C GLY A 43 -10.39 3.20 3.24
N ALA A 44 -11.46 3.00 4.01
CA ALA A 44 -11.45 2.08 5.14
C ALA A 44 -11.50 0.63 4.65
N VAL A 45 -10.49 -0.16 5.01
CA VAL A 45 -10.41 -1.61 4.70
C VAL A 45 -10.99 -2.48 5.82
N SER A 46 -11.23 -1.90 7.00
CA SER A 46 -11.83 -2.61 8.14
C SER A 46 -12.62 -1.67 9.04
N ASN A 47 -13.65 -2.21 9.69
CA ASN A 47 -14.41 -1.52 10.74
C ASN A 47 -13.73 -1.61 12.13
N SER A 48 -12.55 -2.21 12.22
CA SER A 48 -11.79 -2.41 13.46
C SER A 48 -10.30 -2.18 13.24
N SER A 49 -9.57 -1.79 14.27
CA SER A 49 -8.12 -1.57 14.17
C SER A 49 -7.38 -2.87 13.90
N GLN A 50 -6.68 -2.93 12.77
CA GLN A 50 -5.78 -4.02 12.41
C GLN A 50 -4.39 -3.82 13.03
N TRP A 51 -3.71 -4.93 13.32
CA TRP A 51 -2.38 -4.92 13.93
C TRP A 51 -1.25 -5.10 12.93
N GLY A 52 -1.56 -5.49 11.70
CA GLY A 52 -0.58 -5.72 10.65
C GLY A 52 -1.25 -5.76 9.28
N MET A 53 -0.40 -5.79 8.27
CA MET A 53 -0.73 -5.85 6.86
C MET A 53 0.38 -6.65 6.17
N CYS A 54 0.04 -7.39 5.12
CA CYS A 54 0.98 -8.11 4.27
C CYS A 54 0.90 -7.58 2.84
N VAL A 55 2.06 -7.46 2.18
CA VAL A 55 2.15 -7.10 0.77
C VAL A 55 2.92 -8.18 0.03
N ALA A 56 2.27 -8.87 -0.91
CA ALA A 56 2.85 -9.93 -1.70
C ALA A 56 2.01 -10.19 -2.95
N ASP A 57 2.64 -10.69 -4.01
CA ASP A 57 1.91 -11.26 -5.16
C ASP A 57 1.39 -12.65 -4.73
N PHE A 58 0.12 -12.71 -4.32
CA PHE A 58 -0.46 -13.91 -3.72
C PHE A 58 -1.16 -14.79 -4.75
N ASP A 59 -1.75 -14.19 -5.78
CA ASP A 59 -2.43 -14.91 -6.86
C ASP A 59 -1.56 -15.16 -8.10
N ASN A 60 -0.31 -14.65 -8.09
CA ASN A 60 0.70 -14.83 -9.12
C ASN A 60 0.27 -14.20 -10.47
N ASP A 61 -0.44 -13.06 -10.42
CA ASP A 61 -0.81 -12.26 -11.58
C ASP A 61 0.28 -11.23 -11.98
N GLY A 62 1.29 -11.05 -11.13
CA GLY A 62 2.41 -10.12 -11.33
C GLY A 62 2.19 -8.74 -10.69
N HIS A 63 1.03 -8.49 -10.10
CA HIS A 63 0.74 -7.34 -9.25
C HIS A 63 0.89 -7.72 -7.78
N LYS A 64 1.12 -6.72 -6.92
CA LYS A 64 1.24 -6.95 -5.47
C LYS A 64 -0.12 -6.79 -4.82
N ASP A 65 -0.56 -7.83 -4.13
CA ASP A 65 -1.76 -7.81 -3.31
C ASP A 65 -1.47 -7.27 -1.92
N VAL A 66 -2.48 -6.62 -1.33
CA VAL A 66 -2.45 -6.12 0.05
C VAL A 66 -3.51 -6.88 0.86
N PHE A 67 -3.09 -7.52 1.95
CA PHE A 67 -3.94 -8.29 2.87
C PHE A 67 -3.88 -7.78 4.32
#